data_AF-A0A7V0J4N1-F1
#
_entry.id   AF-A0A7V0J4N1-F1
#
_cell.length_a   1.000
_cell.length_b   1.000
_cell.length_c   1.000
_cell.angle_alpha   90.00
_cell.angle_beta   90.00
_cell.angle_gamma   90.00
#
_symmetry.space_group_name_H-M   'P 1'
#
loop_
_entity.id
_entity.type
_entity.pdbx_description
1 polymer ?
#
loop_
_entity_poly.entity_id
_entity_poly.type
_entity_poly.pdbx_seq_one_letter_code
_entity_poly.pdbx_strand_id
1 'polypeptide(L)'
;GVRFTGVNILDELTSKVTLGVGLGLLVGKFVGVSLFTAIAIKLGIGKLPNNTTWHHIFGVALLAGVGFTVALFITTLAFRDPEIINMAKTGVFAGSFLAGALGYTYLRFFTKPIETTSIDDLESAE
;
A
#
# COMPACT_ATOMS: atom_id res chain seq x y z
N GLY A 1 -6.70 16.60 -13.50
CA GLY A 1 -5.38 17.12 -13.09
C GLY A 1 -5.50 17.83 -11.76
N VAL A 2 -4.47 17.79 -10.92
CA VAL A 2 -4.37 18.56 -9.68
C VAL A 2 -3.82 19.94 -10.02
N ARG A 3 -4.48 21.01 -9.55
CA ARG A 3 -4.02 22.38 -9.77
C ARG A 3 -3.11 22.78 -8.62
N PHE A 4 -1.81 22.91 -8.87
CA PHE A 4 -0.79 23.31 -7.89
C PHE A 4 -0.45 24.81 -7.96
N THR A 5 -1.31 25.63 -8.58
CA THR A 5 -0.97 27.03 -8.89
C THR A 5 -1.28 27.93 -7.71
N GLY A 6 -0.24 28.36 -6.97
CA GLY A 6 -0.31 29.51 -6.04
C GLY A 6 -0.44 29.19 -4.54
N VAL A 7 -0.25 27.94 -4.11
CA VAL A 7 -0.45 27.52 -2.72
C VAL A 7 0.87 27.10 -2.08
N ASN A 8 1.11 27.51 -0.83
CA ASN A 8 2.20 26.98 -0.01
C ASN A 8 2.00 25.47 0.13
N ILE A 9 2.83 24.68 -0.55
CA ILE A 9 2.78 23.20 -0.54
C ILE A 9 2.78 22.67 0.90
N LEU A 10 3.43 23.38 1.83
CA LEU A 10 3.45 23.07 3.25
C LEU A 10 2.09 23.23 3.93
N ASP A 11 1.29 24.27 3.60
CA ASP A 11 -0.05 24.46 4.18
C ASP A 11 -1.03 23.40 3.65
N GLU A 12 -0.91 23.03 2.37
CA GLU A 12 -1.80 22.07 1.74
C GLU A 12 -1.47 20.62 2.12
N LEU A 13 -0.19 20.32 2.35
CA LEU A 13 0.25 19.06 2.97
C LEU A 13 -0.09 18.97 4.46
N THR A 14 -0.20 20.10 5.16
CA THR A 14 -0.57 20.14 6.59
C THR A 14 -2.08 20.26 6.80
N SER A 15 -2.85 20.45 5.71
CA SER A 15 -4.31 20.36 5.76
C SER A 15 -4.73 19.02 6.36
N LYS A 16 -5.61 19.09 7.36
CA LYS A 16 -6.13 17.91 8.08
C LYS A 16 -6.75 16.89 7.12
N VAL A 17 -7.30 17.36 5.99
CA VAL A 17 -7.89 16.51 4.95
C VAL A 17 -6.81 15.73 4.21
N THR A 18 -5.75 16.40 3.76
CA THR A 18 -4.65 15.77 3.02
C THR A 18 -3.95 14.72 3.88
N LEU A 19 -3.62 15.05 5.13
CA LEU A 19 -3.02 14.11 6.08
C LEU A 19 -3.97 12.97 6.42
N GLY A 20 -5.24 13.27 6.67
CA GLY A 20 -6.25 12.27 7.00
C GLY A 20 -6.44 11.25 5.88
N VAL A 21 -6.57 11.71 4.63
CA VAL A 21 -6.73 10.85 3.46
C VAL A 21 -5.45 10.08 3.16
N GLY A 22 -4.28 10.72 3.20
CA GLY A 22 -2.99 10.08 2.93
C GLY A 22 -2.64 9.01 3.96
N LEU A 23 -2.68 9.36 5.26
CA LEU A 23 -2.40 8.43 6.35
C LEU A 23 -3.50 7.37 6.47
N GLY A 24 -4.77 7.74 6.31
CA GLY A 24 -5.89 6.80 6.35
C GLY A 24 -5.79 5.75 5.24
N LEU A 25 -5.39 6.15 4.03
CA LEU A 25 -5.17 5.22 2.92
C LEU A 25 -4.00 4.26 3.22
N LEU A 26 -2.87 4.81 3.67
CA LEU A 26 -1.66 4.02 3.95
C LEU A 26 -1.87 3.06 5.12
N VAL A 27 -2.24 3.59 6.29
CA VAL A 27 -2.39 2.84 7.53
C VAL A 27 -3.62 1.94 7.46
N GLY A 28 -4.73 2.42 6.91
CA GLY A 28 -5.96 1.64 6.79
C GLY A 28 -5.78 0.38 5.93
N LYS A 29 -5.08 0.49 4.79
CA LYS A 29 -4.79 -0.67 3.94
C LYS A 29 -3.75 -1.60 4.57
N PHE A 30 -2.70 -1.05 5.17
CA PHE A 30 -1.69 -1.85 5.84
C PHE A 30 -2.27 -2.67 7.00
N VAL A 31 -3.00 -2.01 7.91
CA VAL A 31 -3.64 -2.66 9.06
C VAL A 31 -4.75 -3.60 8.60
N GLY A 32 -5.57 -3.20 7.62
CA GLY A 32 -6.65 -4.04 7.09
C GLY A 32 -6.13 -5.34 6.49
N VAL A 33 -5.13 -5.28 5.61
CA VAL A 33 -4.56 -6.47 4.98
C VAL A 33 -3.87 -7.36 6.01
N SER A 34 -2.99 -6.80 6.85
CA SER A 34 -2.26 -7.59 7.86
C SER A 34 -3.21 -8.26 8.87
N LEU A 35 -4.22 -7.55 9.36
CA LEU A 35 -5.19 -8.09 10.30
C LEU A 35 -6.06 -9.18 9.65
N PHE A 36 -6.56 -8.94 8.45
CA PHE A 36 -7.42 -9.90 7.77
C PHE A 36 -6.64 -11.16 7.38
N THR A 37 -5.40 -11.02 6.94
CA THR A 37 -4.50 -12.15 6.71
C THR A 37 -4.21 -12.93 7.99
N ALA A 38 -3.94 -12.25 9.12
CA ALA A 38 -3.72 -12.92 10.40
C ALA A 38 -4.96 -13.69 10.87
N ILE A 39 -6.15 -13.11 10.73
CA ILE A 39 -7.43 -13.75 11.04
C ILE A 39 -7.66 -14.97 10.14
N ALA A 40 -7.43 -14.84 8.83
CA ALA A 40 -7.62 -15.93 7.86
C ALA A 40 -6.70 -17.14 8.15
N ILE A 41 -5.45 -16.88 8.54
CA ILE A 41 -4.51 -17.93 8.96
C ILE A 41 -4.97 -18.57 10.27
N LYS A 42 -5.40 -17.77 11.25
CA LYS A 42 -5.84 -18.27 12.56
C LYS A 42 -7.11 -19.11 12.47
N LEU A 43 -8.01 -18.79 11.53
CA LEU A 43 -9.22 -19.55 11.25
C LEU A 43 -8.97 -20.81 10.39
N GLY A 44 -7.73 -21.02 9.92
CA GLY A 44 -7.39 -22.17 9.07
C GLY A 44 -7.92 -22.08 7.63
N ILE A 45 -8.43 -20.92 7.21
CA ILE A 45 -8.97 -20.68 5.86
C ILE A 45 -7.84 -20.55 4.83
N GLY A 46 -6.65 -20.13 5.27
CA GLY A 46 -5.46 -20.00 4.42
C GLY A 46 -4.18 -20.48 5.13
N LYS A 47 -3.21 -20.94 4.35
CA LYS A 47 -1.85 -21.29 4.81
C LYS A 47 -0.84 -20.42 4.07
N LEU A 48 0.25 -20.04 4.74
CA LEU A 48 1.37 -19.41 4.03
C LEU A 48 1.99 -20.45 3.07
N PRO A 49 2.25 -20.09 1.80
CA PRO A 49 2.99 -20.95 0.88
C PRO A 49 4.38 -21.28 1.43
N ASN A 50 4.89 -22.47 1.10
CA ASN A 50 6.26 -22.86 1.41
C ASN A 50 7.23 -21.79 0.86
N ASN A 51 8.22 -21.38 1.66
CA ASN A 51 9.14 -20.25 1.44
C ASN A 51 8.59 -18.82 1.60
N THR A 52 7.35 -18.62 2.07
CA THR A 52 6.86 -17.26 2.40
C THR A 52 7.02 -16.97 3.89
N THR A 53 7.68 -15.86 4.24
CA THR A 53 7.80 -15.40 5.64
C THR A 53 6.76 -14.30 5.92
N TRP A 54 6.39 -14.07 7.19
CA TRP A 54 5.56 -12.93 7.61
C TRP A 54 6.06 -11.56 7.11
N HIS A 55 7.37 -11.41 6.89
CA HIS A 55 7.96 -10.23 6.26
C HIS A 55 7.40 -9.96 4.84
N HIS A 56 7.14 -11.01 4.05
CA HIS A 56 6.53 -10.85 2.73
C HIS A 56 5.09 -10.33 2.86
N ILE A 57 4.33 -10.83 3.85
CA ILE A 57 2.95 -10.37 4.08
C ILE A 57 2.93 -8.90 4.44
N PHE A 58 3.82 -8.44 5.33
CA PHE A 58 3.91 -7.02 5.67
C PHE A 58 4.35 -6.16 4.47
N GLY A 59 5.29 -6.63 3.65
CA GLY A 59 5.70 -5.96 2.42
C GLY A 59 4.56 -5.84 1.41
N VAL A 60 3.82 -6.93 1.18
CA VAL A 60 2.64 -6.95 0.31
C VAL A 60 1.50 -6.10 0.87
N ALA A 61 1.31 -6.07 2.20
CA ALA A 61 0.32 -5.22 2.85
C ALA A 61 0.62 -3.72 2.65
N LEU A 62 1.90 -3.33 2.70
CA LEU A 62 2.34 -1.96 2.36
C LEU A 62 2.11 -1.65 0.88
N LEU A 63 2.45 -2.56 -0.02
CA LEU A 63 2.22 -2.39 -1.47
C LEU A 63 0.73 -2.34 -1.84
N ALA A 64 -0.12 -3.08 -1.13
CA ALA A 64 -1.58 -3.01 -1.26
C ALA A 64 -2.13 -1.62 -0.90
N GLY A 65 -1.33 -0.81 -0.20
CA GLY A 65 -1.50 0.62 0.06
C GLY A 65 -1.65 1.48 -1.19
N VAL A 66 -1.16 1.03 -2.34
CA VAL A 66 -1.24 1.76 -3.63
C VAL A 66 -2.67 1.68 -4.17
N GLY A 67 -3.52 2.61 -3.74
CA GLY A 67 -4.94 2.66 -4.08
C GLY A 67 -5.32 3.73 -5.10
N PHE A 68 -4.34 4.38 -5.72
CA PHE A 68 -4.47 5.63 -6.48
C PHE A 68 -5.80 5.79 -7.24
N THR A 69 -6.09 4.92 -8.22
CA THR A 69 -7.27 5.05 -9.10
C THR A 69 -8.60 4.94 -8.35
N VAL A 70 -8.74 3.92 -7.49
CA VAL A 70 -9.97 3.70 -6.71
C VAL A 70 -10.13 4.75 -5.63
N ALA A 71 -9.04 5.16 -4.97
CA ALA A 71 -9.05 6.18 -3.92
C ALA A 71 -9.40 7.57 -4.47
N LEU A 72 -8.94 7.93 -5.68
CA LEU A 72 -9.36 9.15 -6.34
C LEU A 72 -10.86 9.12 -6.68
N PHE A 73 -11.38 7.98 -7.12
CA PHE A 73 -12.82 7.81 -7.39
C PHE A 73 -13.65 7.95 -6.11
N ILE A 74 -13.26 7.27 -5.03
CA ILE A 74 -13.90 7.40 -3.71
C ILE A 74 -13.86 8.85 -3.22
N THR A 75 -12.75 9.57 -3.43
CA THR A 75 -12.63 10.98 -3.06
C THR A 75 -13.67 11.86 -3.77
N THR A 76 -13.94 11.61 -5.06
CA THR A 76 -14.97 12.34 -5.82
C THR A 76 -16.39 12.02 -5.40
N LEU A 77 -16.62 10.88 -4.75
CA LEU A 77 -17.93 10.50 -4.19
C LEU A 77 -18.10 11.00 -2.75
N ALA A 78 -17.02 11.05 -1.98
CA ALA A 78 -17.04 11.38 -0.56
C ALA A 78 -17.18 12.89 -0.28
N PHE A 79 -16.65 13.74 -1.17
CA PHE A 79 -16.65 15.19 -0.99
C PHE A 79 -17.41 15.90 -2.11
N ARG A 80 -18.12 16.97 -1.75
CA ARG A 80 -18.87 17.83 -2.69
C ARG A 80 -18.15 19.13 -3.02
N ASP A 81 -17.28 19.60 -2.12
CA ASP A 81 -16.55 20.85 -2.27
C ASP A 81 -15.32 20.66 -3.19
N PRO A 82 -15.21 21.41 -4.30
CA PRO A 82 -14.07 21.34 -5.22
C PRO A 82 -12.71 21.56 -4.57
N GLU A 83 -12.60 22.42 -3.55
CA GLU A 83 -11.32 22.68 -2.87
C GLU A 83 -10.88 21.48 -2.03
N ILE A 84 -11.80 20.91 -1.25
CA ILE A 84 -11.55 19.71 -0.43
C ILE A 84 -11.20 18.52 -1.31
N ILE A 85 -11.87 18.37 -2.47
CA ILE A 85 -11.56 17.32 -3.45
C ILE A 85 -10.11 17.46 -3.93
N ASN A 86 -9.62 18.66 -4.24
CA ASN A 86 -8.24 18.85 -4.70
C ASN A 86 -7.23 18.48 -3.59
N MET A 87 -7.46 18.91 -2.35
CA MET A 87 -6.60 18.54 -1.21
C MET A 87 -6.57 17.02 -1.00
N ALA A 88 -7.74 16.38 -1.02
CA ALA A 88 -7.84 14.93 -0.85
C ALA A 88 -7.17 14.15 -1.99
N LYS A 89 -7.29 14.61 -3.24
CA LYS A 89 -6.56 14.02 -4.39
C LYS A 89 -5.05 14.09 -4.16
N THR A 90 -4.53 15.24 -3.74
CA THR A 90 -3.11 15.41 -3.38
C THR A 90 -2.70 14.43 -2.27
N GLY A 91 -3.55 14.24 -1.26
CA GLY A 91 -3.35 13.26 -0.19
C GLY A 91 -3.29 11.82 -0.70
N VAL A 92 -4.17 11.44 -1.64
CA VAL A 92 -4.15 10.10 -2.28
C VAL A 92 -2.87 9.89 -3.10
N PHE A 93 -2.42 10.91 -3.85
CA PHE A 93 -1.17 10.84 -4.60
C PHE A 93 0.04 10.65 -3.67
N ALA A 94 0.16 11.51 -2.65
CA ALA A 94 1.26 11.46 -1.69
C ALA A 94 1.25 10.14 -0.90
N GLY A 95 0.08 9.71 -0.41
CA GLY A 95 -0.08 8.46 0.33
C GLY A 95 0.24 7.22 -0.52
N SER A 96 -0.20 7.19 -1.79
CA SER A 96 0.11 6.06 -2.70
C SER A 96 1.59 6.00 -3.05
N PHE A 97 2.24 7.15 -3.25
CA PHE A 97 3.68 7.22 -3.48
C PHE A 97 4.48 6.71 -2.28
N LEU A 98 4.12 7.16 -1.07
CA LEU A 98 4.73 6.70 0.17
C LEU A 98 4.50 5.20 0.40
N ALA A 99 3.29 4.69 0.13
CA ALA A 99 2.98 3.27 0.22
C ALA A 99 3.87 2.42 -0.69
N GLY A 100 4.02 2.83 -1.95
CA GLY A 100 4.87 2.16 -2.92
C GLY A 100 6.34 2.21 -2.53
N ALA A 101 6.85 3.37 -2.11
CA ALA A 101 8.24 3.54 -1.70
C ALA A 101 8.58 2.74 -0.44
N LEU A 102 7.71 2.76 0.58
CA LEU A 102 7.88 1.98 1.81
C LEU A 102 7.75 0.48 1.54
N GLY A 103 6.75 0.05 0.78
CA GLY A 103 6.56 -1.35 0.42
C GLY A 103 7.72 -1.92 -0.37
N TYR A 104 8.21 -1.19 -1.37
CA TYR A 104 9.39 -1.59 -2.15
C TYR A 104 10.65 -1.66 -1.30
N THR A 105 10.92 -0.62 -0.51
CA THR A 105 12.09 -0.57 0.38
C THR A 105 12.04 -1.71 1.39
N TYR A 106 10.90 -1.95 2.01
CA TYR A 106 10.70 -3.03 2.97
C TYR A 106 10.95 -4.40 2.33
N LEU A 107 10.33 -4.66 1.18
CA LEU A 107 10.52 -5.93 0.48
C LEU A 107 11.99 -6.13 0.08
N ARG A 108 12.65 -5.08 -0.42
CA ARG A 108 14.04 -5.14 -0.84
C ARG A 108 15.02 -5.45 0.31
N PHE A 109 14.75 -4.96 1.52
CA PHE A 109 15.62 -5.20 2.68
C PHE A 109 15.29 -6.51 3.41
N PHE A 110 14.02 -6.92 3.46
CA PHE A 110 13.58 -8.03 4.31
C PHE A 110 13.28 -9.33 3.54
N THR A 111 13.23 -9.30 2.21
CA THR A 111 13.06 -10.52 1.39
C THR A 111 14.39 -10.96 0.80
N LYS A 112 14.87 -12.14 1.20
CA LYS A 112 15.92 -12.85 0.46
C LYS A 112 15.34 -13.39 -0.85
N PRO A 113 16.11 -13.44 -1.94
CA PRO A 113 15.69 -14.06 -3.19
C PRO A 113 15.15 -15.47 -2.90
N ILE A 114 13.96 -15.77 -3.40
CA ILE A 114 13.42 -17.13 -3.34
C ILE A 114 14.33 -17.95 -4.25
N GLU A 115 15.16 -18.81 -3.65
CA GLU A 115 15.97 -19.78 -4.36
C GLU A 115 15.02 -20.66 -5.16
N THR A 116 14.96 -20.38 -6.47
CA THR A 116 14.06 -21.08 -7.37
C THR A 116 14.81 -22.34 -7.73
N THR A 117 14.46 -23.47 -7.11
CA THR A 117 14.98 -24.78 -7.50
C THR A 117 14.82 -24.90 -9.02
N SER A 118 15.95 -24.91 -9.73
CA SER A 118 15.94 -24.97 -11.18
C SER A 118 15.51 -26.38 -11.60
N ILE A 119 14.92 -26.51 -12.78
CA ILE A 119 14.52 -27.82 -13.31
C ILE A 119 15.75 -28.75 -13.42
N ASP A 120 16.95 -28.18 -13.58
CA ASP A 120 18.24 -28.89 -13.58
C ASP A 120 18.55 -29.61 -12.24
N ASP A 121 18.05 -29.11 -11.09
CA ASP A 121 18.23 -29.75 -9.77
C ASP A 121 17.33 -31.00 -9.61
N LEU A 122 16.23 -31.07 -10.37
CA LEU A 122 15.30 -32.20 -10.35
C LEU A 122 15.80 -33.35 -11.25
N GLU A 123 16.45 -33.00 -12.37
CA GLU A 123 16.97 -33.97 -13.35
C GLU A 123 18.26 -34.66 -12.86
N SER A 124 18.97 -34.08 -11.89
CA SER A 124 20.18 -34.67 -11.28
C SER A 124 19.92 -35.54 -10.04
N ALA A 125 18.65 -35.68 -9.65
CA ALA A 125 18.20 -36.53 -8.55
C ALA A 125 17.54 -37.86 -9.01
N GLU A 126 17.42 -38.08 -10.33
CA GLU A 126 17.03 -39.35 -10.97
C GLU A 126 18.25 -40.12 -11.50
#